data_AF-A0A6J1DLW1-F1
#
_entry.id   AF-A0A6J1DLW1-F1
#
_cell.length_a   1.000
_cell.length_b   1.000
_cell.length_c   1.000
_cell.angle_alpha   90.00
_cell.angle_beta   90.00
_cell.angle_gamma   90.00
#
_symmetry.space_group_name_H-M   'P 1'
#
loop_
_entity.id
_entity.type
_entity.pdbx_description
1 polymer ?
#
loop_
_entity_poly.entity_id
_entity_poly.type
_entity_poly.pdbx_seq_one_letter_code
_entity_poly.pdbx_strand_id
1 'polypeptide(L)'
;MCGEAVVRASEGGERMIGERDLKREYLREWDGKYAGTFRFLDVLQRVFYGDNAGREALVEMCGNEYVQRMTFESYLYKRLAEGSRWEDAKLMWNTVGSLIKCEIVGRSGSRRMAFF
;
A
#
# COMPACT_ATOMS: atom_id res chain seq x y z
N MET A 1 15.51 -4.51 13.76
CA MET A 1 15.99 -3.46 12.84
C MET A 1 16.56 -2.23 13.55
N CYS A 2 15.76 -1.31 14.13
CA CYS A 2 16.32 -0.08 14.74
C CYS A 2 17.32 -0.38 15.88
N GLY A 3 16.97 -1.27 16.81
CA GLY A 3 17.89 -1.67 17.89
C GLY A 3 19.20 -2.28 17.39
N GLU A 4 19.14 -3.16 16.38
CA GLU A 4 20.35 -3.73 15.75
C GLU A 4 21.18 -2.65 15.04
N ALA A 5 20.54 -1.68 14.40
CA ALA A 5 21.21 -0.55 13.78
C ALA A 5 21.93 0.33 14.81
N VAL A 6 21.32 0.54 15.98
CA VAL A 6 21.95 1.24 17.12
C VAL A 6 23.19 0.46 17.59
N VAL A 7 23.07 -0.86 17.79
CA VAL A 7 24.20 -1.70 18.24
C VAL A 7 25.34 -1.70 17.22
N ARG A 8 25.05 -1.80 15.92
CA ARG A 8 26.06 -1.71 14.85
C ARG A 8 26.71 -0.33 14.81
N ALA A 9 25.91 0.72 14.87
CA ALA A 9 26.39 2.09 14.88
C ALA A 9 27.25 2.40 16.10
N SER A 10 26.92 1.86 17.27
CA SER A 10 27.66 2.12 18.51
C SER A 10 28.90 1.23 18.68
N GLU A 11 29.19 0.35 17.72
CA GLU A 11 30.25 -0.67 17.83
C GLU A 11 30.09 -1.50 19.11
N GLY A 12 28.86 -1.97 19.37
CA GLY A 12 28.56 -2.71 20.60
C GLY A 12 28.53 -1.84 21.88
N GLY A 13 28.68 -0.52 21.76
CA GLY A 13 28.63 0.43 22.87
C GLY A 13 29.95 1.16 23.12
N GLU A 14 30.99 0.89 22.32
CA GLU A 14 32.29 1.55 22.42
C GLU A 14 32.26 3.03 22.04
N ARG A 15 31.24 3.47 21.28
CA ARG A 15 31.04 4.89 20.94
C ARG A 15 29.59 5.36 21.01
N MET A 16 29.41 6.65 21.25
CA MET A 16 28.12 7.32 21.14
C MET A 16 27.73 7.50 19.65
N ILE A 17 26.44 7.31 19.35
CA ILE A 17 25.91 7.43 17.99
C ILE A 17 25.31 8.82 17.74
N GLY A 18 25.31 9.25 16.49
CA GLY A 18 24.65 10.47 16.05
C GLY A 18 23.53 10.22 15.04
N GLU A 19 22.83 11.30 14.67
CA GLU A 19 21.75 11.26 13.67
C GLU A 19 22.20 10.66 12.32
N ARG A 20 23.44 10.96 11.90
CA ARG A 20 24.02 10.43 10.66
C ARG A 20 24.13 8.91 10.68
N ASP A 21 24.46 8.32 11.82
CA ASP A 21 24.53 6.87 11.96
C ASP A 21 23.13 6.25 11.86
N LEU A 22 22.12 6.83 12.50
CA LEU A 22 20.73 6.36 12.40
C LEU A 22 20.18 6.47 10.98
N LYS A 23 20.49 7.56 10.26
CA LYS A 23 20.12 7.71 8.85
C LYS A 23 20.72 6.59 7.99
N ARG A 24 21.99 6.26 8.23
CA ARG A 24 22.74 5.27 7.45
C ARG A 24 22.34 3.83 7.78
N GLU A 25 22.28 3.48 9.06
CA GLU A 25 22.14 2.09 9.52
C GLU A 25 20.69 1.67 9.73
N TYR A 26 19.78 2.61 10.01
CA TYR A 26 18.36 2.32 10.23
C TYR A 26 17.48 2.85 9.09
N LEU A 27 17.45 4.16 8.87
CA LEU A 27 16.47 4.75 7.95
C LEU A 27 16.67 4.28 6.51
N ARG A 28 17.92 4.15 6.04
CA ARG A 28 18.20 3.62 4.70
C ARG A 28 17.65 2.19 4.51
N GLU A 29 17.87 1.32 5.47
CA GLU A 29 17.38 -0.07 5.43
C GLU A 29 15.84 -0.12 5.54
N TRP A 30 15.27 0.72 6.40
CA TRP A 30 13.83 0.86 6.56
C TRP A 30 13.18 1.34 5.26
N ASP A 31 13.69 2.41 4.65
CA ASP A 31 13.18 2.97 3.40
C ASP A 31 13.33 1.96 2.26
N GLY A 32 14.47 1.26 2.18
CA GLY A 32 14.68 0.19 1.20
C GLY A 32 13.62 -0.92 1.30
N LYS A 33 13.19 -1.25 2.53
CA LYS A 33 12.23 -2.32 2.77
C LYS A 33 10.77 -1.89 2.68
N TYR A 34 10.41 -0.69 3.15
CA TYR A 34 9.01 -0.30 3.38
C TYR A 34 8.53 0.88 2.53
N ALA A 35 9.41 1.69 1.93
CA ALA A 35 8.98 2.90 1.22
C ALA A 35 8.01 2.60 0.07
N GLY A 36 8.22 1.50 -0.65
CA GLY A 36 7.31 1.07 -1.72
C GLY A 36 5.89 0.79 -1.21
N THR A 37 5.75 0.05 -0.11
CA THR A 37 4.47 -0.25 0.51
C THR A 37 3.76 1.02 0.98
N PHE A 38 4.46 1.92 1.67
CA PHE A 38 3.83 3.16 2.14
C PHE A 38 3.42 4.08 1.00
N ARG A 39 4.18 4.13 -0.10
CA ARG A 39 3.78 4.84 -1.32
C ARG A 39 2.52 4.23 -1.95
N PHE A 40 2.44 2.90 -2.00
CA PHE A 40 1.26 2.20 -2.50
C PHE A 40 0.03 2.51 -1.64
N LEU A 41 0.14 2.43 -0.31
CA LEU A 41 -0.94 2.75 0.63
C LEU A 41 -1.39 4.21 0.50
N ASP A 42 -0.47 5.17 0.32
CA ASP A 42 -0.80 6.58 0.08
C ASP A 42 -1.60 6.77 -1.23
N VAL A 43 -1.26 6.04 -2.30
CA VAL A 43 -2.04 6.08 -3.55
C VAL A 43 -3.44 5.49 -3.34
N LEU A 44 -3.54 4.34 -2.68
CA LEU A 44 -4.85 3.76 -2.36
C LEU A 44 -5.69 4.72 -1.52
N GLN A 45 -5.09 5.37 -0.52
CA GLN A 45 -5.79 6.35 0.30
C GLN A 45 -6.35 7.51 -0.55
N ARG A 46 -5.55 8.06 -1.45
CA ARG A 46 -5.97 9.18 -2.30
C ARG A 46 -7.07 8.81 -3.29
N VAL A 47 -6.99 7.61 -3.88
CA VAL A 47 -7.97 7.16 -4.88
C VAL A 47 -9.29 6.77 -4.22
N PHE A 48 -9.24 5.99 -3.15
CA PHE A 48 -10.43 5.30 -2.67
C PHE A 48 -11.13 6.01 -1.50
N TYR A 49 -10.48 6.91 -0.76
CA TYR A 49 -11.09 7.53 0.44
C TYR A 49 -11.79 8.87 0.16
N GLY A 50 -11.71 9.39 -1.06
CA GLY A 50 -12.24 10.69 -1.45
C GLY A 50 -13.77 10.78 -1.40
N ASP A 51 -14.48 9.73 -1.79
CA ASP A 51 -15.94 9.66 -1.77
C ASP A 51 -16.45 8.24 -1.42
N ASN A 52 -17.77 8.07 -1.32
CA ASN A 52 -18.36 6.79 -0.94
C ASN A 52 -18.23 5.70 -2.03
N ALA A 53 -18.27 6.07 -3.32
CA ALA A 53 -18.13 5.10 -4.41
C ALA A 53 -16.71 4.52 -4.45
N GLY A 54 -15.69 5.36 -4.23
CA GLY A 54 -14.32 4.92 -4.01
C GLY A 54 -14.22 3.96 -2.82
N ARG A 55 -14.86 4.27 -1.68
CA ARG A 55 -14.80 3.39 -0.51
C ARG A 55 -15.46 2.03 -0.75
N GLU A 56 -16.57 1.99 -1.48
CA GLU A 56 -17.24 0.73 -1.84
C GLU A 56 -16.36 -0.13 -2.76
N ALA A 57 -15.68 0.47 -3.74
CA ALA A 57 -14.76 -0.27 -4.59
C ALA A 57 -13.50 -0.77 -3.86
N LEU A 58 -13.04 -0.04 -2.84
CA LEU A 58 -11.99 -0.53 -1.95
C LEU A 58 -12.43 -1.80 -1.23
N VAL A 59 -13.67 -1.82 -0.72
CA VAL A 59 -14.24 -3.01 -0.06
C VAL A 59 -14.35 -4.18 -1.04
N GLU A 60 -14.78 -3.94 -2.29
CA GLU A 60 -14.83 -4.96 -3.33
C GLU A 60 -13.44 -5.54 -3.63
N MET A 61 -12.42 -4.67 -3.76
CA MET A 61 -11.02 -5.09 -3.95
C MET A 61 -10.50 -5.93 -2.77
N CYS A 62 -10.85 -5.58 -1.52
CA CYS A 62 -10.52 -6.37 -0.34
C CYS A 62 -11.18 -7.77 -0.34
N GLY A 63 -12.21 -7.99 -1.16
CA GLY A 63 -12.80 -9.30 -1.42
C GLY A 63 -11.93 -10.23 -2.29
N ASN A 64 -10.89 -9.71 -2.94
CA ASN A 64 -10.02 -10.49 -3.81
C ASN A 64 -9.13 -11.44 -3.02
N GLU A 65 -9.07 -12.72 -3.43
CA GLU A 65 -8.29 -13.77 -2.76
C GLU A 65 -6.79 -13.44 -2.65
N TYR A 66 -6.20 -12.81 -3.67
CA TYR A 66 -4.81 -12.37 -3.62
C TYR A 66 -4.60 -11.30 -2.53
N VAL A 67 -5.50 -10.31 -2.45
CA VAL A 67 -5.45 -9.26 -1.42
C VAL A 67 -5.60 -9.85 -0.03
N GLN A 68 -6.53 -10.79 0.14
CA GLN A 68 -6.74 -11.48 1.41
C GLN A 68 -5.50 -12.29 1.81
N ARG A 69 -4.92 -13.08 0.89
CA ARG A 69 -3.70 -13.85 1.16
C ARG A 69 -2.55 -12.94 1.59
N MET A 70 -2.28 -11.89 0.83
CA MET A 70 -1.25 -10.90 1.16
C MET A 70 -1.46 -10.25 2.53
N THR A 71 -2.72 -9.93 2.84
CA THR A 71 -3.12 -9.35 4.13
C THR A 71 -2.91 -10.33 5.27
N PHE A 72 -3.38 -11.58 5.13
CA PHE A 72 -3.26 -12.61 6.16
C PHE A 72 -1.82 -13.02 6.39
N GLU A 73 -1.03 -13.22 5.33
CA GLU A 73 0.40 -13.50 5.44
C GLU A 73 1.12 -12.38 6.19
N SER A 74 0.82 -11.13 5.83
CA SER A 74 1.44 -9.99 6.51
C SER A 74 1.01 -9.88 7.98
N TYR A 75 -0.26 -10.13 8.26
CA TYR A 75 -0.84 -10.03 9.59
C TYR A 75 -0.34 -11.14 10.54
N LEU A 76 -0.31 -12.39 10.07
CA LEU A 76 0.04 -13.56 10.87
C LEU A 76 1.55 -13.64 11.11
N TYR A 77 2.37 -13.37 10.09
CA TYR A 77 3.83 -13.49 10.21
C TYR A 77 4.51 -12.18 10.58
N LYS A 78 3.75 -11.07 10.72
CA LYS A 78 4.26 -9.74 11.08
C LYS A 78 5.43 -9.29 10.20
N ARG A 79 5.40 -9.71 8.94
CA ARG A 79 6.38 -9.37 7.90
C ARG A 79 5.62 -8.83 6.71
N LEU A 80 6.25 -7.99 5.91
CA LEU A 80 5.70 -7.69 4.60
C LEU A 80 5.64 -8.99 3.80
N ALA A 81 4.44 -9.40 3.39
CA ALA A 81 4.30 -10.51 2.47
C ALA A 81 5.07 -10.19 1.18
N GLU A 82 5.76 -11.19 0.65
CA GLU A 82 6.56 -11.07 -0.56
C GLU A 82 5.63 -11.21 -1.78
N GLY A 83 4.90 -10.13 -2.05
CA GLY A 83 4.07 -10.02 -3.26
C GLY A 83 4.94 -9.85 -4.50
N SER A 84 4.46 -10.31 -5.65
CA SER A 84 5.10 -9.90 -6.89
C SER A 84 4.72 -8.44 -7.17
N ARG A 85 5.72 -7.56 -7.32
CA ARG A 85 5.49 -6.13 -7.60
C ARG A 85 4.62 -5.90 -8.85
N TRP A 86 4.60 -6.89 -9.75
CA TRP A 86 3.75 -6.94 -10.94
C TRP A 86 2.29 -7.27 -10.64
N GLU A 87 1.99 -8.21 -9.74
CA GLU A 87 0.62 -8.52 -9.33
C GLU A 87 0.01 -7.38 -8.52
N ASP A 88 0.78 -6.73 -7.64
CA ASP A 88 0.33 -5.56 -6.89
C ASP A 88 -0.03 -4.39 -7.82
N ALA A 89 0.82 -4.13 -8.82
CA ALA A 89 0.55 -3.11 -9.83
C ALA A 89 -0.65 -3.45 -10.72
N LYS A 90 -0.77 -4.73 -11.12
CA LYS A 90 -1.87 -5.22 -11.95
C LYS A 90 -3.20 -5.18 -11.22
N LEU A 91 -3.23 -5.56 -9.95
CA LEU A 91 -4.40 -5.45 -9.10
C LEU A 91 -4.84 -3.98 -9.00
N MET A 92 -3.91 -3.08 -8.69
CA MET A 92 -4.24 -1.67 -8.56
C MET A 92 -4.74 -1.08 -9.88
N TRP A 93 -4.14 -1.45 -11.02
CA TRP A 93 -4.61 -1.03 -12.35
C TRP A 93 -5.99 -1.59 -12.70
N ASN A 94 -6.26 -2.85 -12.38
CA ASN A 94 -7.55 -3.48 -12.64
C ASN A 94 -8.66 -2.86 -11.77
N THR A 95 -8.38 -2.54 -10.51
CA THR A 95 -9.34 -1.93 -9.59
C THR A 95 -9.58 -0.44 -9.91
N VAL A 96 -8.53 0.31 -10.26
CA VAL A 96 -8.69 1.69 -10.77
C VAL A 96 -9.45 1.68 -12.10
N GLY A 97 -9.17 0.70 -12.97
CA GLY A 97 -9.87 0.51 -14.24
C GLY A 97 -11.35 0.16 -14.07
N SER A 98 -11.71 -0.70 -13.10
CA SER A 98 -13.11 -1.02 -12.80
C SER A 98 -13.86 0.17 -12.21
N LEU A 99 -13.20 0.96 -11.35
CA LEU A 99 -13.75 2.21 -10.81
C LEU A 99 -14.06 3.25 -11.90
N ILE A 100 -13.09 3.55 -12.76
CA ILE A 100 -13.27 4.48 -13.88
C ILE A 100 -14.37 3.97 -14.82
N LYS A 101 -14.40 2.67 -15.10
CA LYS A 101 -15.43 2.05 -15.94
C LYS A 101 -16.82 2.16 -15.31
N CYS A 102 -16.97 1.97 -14.00
CA CYS A 102 -18.22 2.15 -13.28
C CYS A 102 -18.67 3.62 -13.26
N GLU A 103 -17.75 4.58 -13.09
CA GLU A 103 -18.05 6.01 -13.14
C GLU A 103 -18.52 6.44 -14.56
N ILE A 104 -17.85 5.96 -15.61
CA ILE A 104 -18.21 6.22 -17.02
C ILE A 104 -19.56 5.57 -17.40
N VAL A 105 -19.81 4.34 -16.92
CA VAL A 105 -21.07 3.63 -17.17
C VAL A 105 -22.23 4.30 -16.41
N GLY A 106 -22.02 4.76 -15.17
CA GLY A 106 -23.01 5.52 -14.40
C GLY A 106 -23.40 6.84 -15.07
N ARG A 107 -22.45 7.51 -15.72
CA ARG A 107 -22.70 8.75 -16.47
C ARG A 107 -23.43 8.53 -17.81
N SER A 108 -23.35 7.32 -18.36
CA SER A 108 -24.05 6.94 -19.61
C SER A 108 -25.49 6.45 -19.37
N GLY A 109 -25.82 6.05 -18.14
CA GLY A 109 -27.18 5.63 -17.75
C GLY A 109 -28.13 6.77 -17.40
N SER A 110 -27.63 7.94 -16.99
CA SER A 110 -28.47 9.09 -16.59
C SER A 110 -29.09 9.87 -17.77
N ARG A 111 -28.78 9.51 -19.02
CA ARG A 111 -29.39 10.14 -20.21
C ARG A 111 -30.50 9.29 -20.85
N ARG A 112 -30.99 8.25 -20.18
CA ARG A 112 -32.04 7.35 -20.69
C ARG A 112 -33.22 7.11 -19.72
N MET A 113 -33.46 8.02 -18.79
CA MET A 113 -34.64 8.01 -17.90
C MET A 113 -35.40 9.35 -17.92
N ALA A 114 -35.38 10.04 -19.06
CA ALA A 114 -36.29 11.13 -19.36
C ALA A 114 -37.03 10.79 -20.66
N PHE A 115 -37.86 9.76 -20.65
CA PHE A 115 -39.01 9.62 -21.53
C PHE A 115 -39.92 8.51 -20.99
N PHE A 116 -41.13 8.95 -20.61
CA PHE A 116 -42.29 8.24 -20.04
C PHE A 116 -42.22 7.85 -18.56
#